data_AF-A0A1J8PEW1-F1
#
_entry.id   AF-A0A1J8PEW1-F1
#
_cell.length_a   1.000
_cell.length_b   1.000
_cell.length_c   1.000
_cell.angle_alpha   90.00
_cell.angle_beta   90.00
_cell.angle_gamma   90.00
#
_symmetry.space_group_name_H-M   'P 1'
#
loop_
_entity.id
_entity.type
_entity.pdbx_description
1 polymer ?
#
loop_
_entity_poly.entity_id
_entity_poly.type
_entity_poly.pdbx_seq_one_letter_code
_entity_poly.pdbx_strand_id
1 'polypeptide(L)'
;MFTTERLVLRGFEDSDLDDLLALRNDARVMRGVSTDPIIPRPTKYKEFLKTLAENSTIWFTIVLKETGEFMGQCSIKWTEPVKNRDGLLGISMFPKFWGKGYGTEATTFIVDHAFRTLGVQRVSLTVLEGNEAAIAVYKKMWGQLIYAMFIKSTIVRPLDDAFKEYLDSDGVFVPEGSDNVPAQSSLSDDEDGDEDGGADAVGHSFSFPDLDERIRQIIREYGAVFPKLNFSSPKDASWVLPPSSPLKCTAPSDVYLLLKSSDFVSHDLSTDTVFEGCQYDASNPPSYELELVLRKWYPVDRSREFRCFVREGRLIGISQRDTNFYDFMSEPQTQQKIIGALQRLWEDNIKSRWHGPQQDYIFDVLMTRDLSRGHVLDFNPYAIRTDPLLFTYEELSSVFTLRSSTPELRIIDSPLHPATTRNVPAHQHNMLPIEALALSSGRGIDEFSDLWQKEIQRSMNDD
;
A
#
# COMPACT_ATOMS: atom_id res chain seq x y z
N MET A 1 5.03 4.06 -36.19
CA MET A 1 5.76 5.18 -35.54
C MET A 1 4.86 5.70 -34.43
N PHE A 2 5.40 5.84 -33.24
CA PHE A 2 4.70 6.35 -32.06
C PHE A 2 5.39 7.61 -31.54
N THR A 3 4.64 8.44 -30.84
CA THR A 3 5.16 9.70 -30.28
C THR A 3 4.72 9.86 -28.84
N THR A 4 5.63 10.28 -27.98
CA THR A 4 5.35 10.77 -26.64
C THR A 4 5.48 12.29 -26.62
N GLU A 5 5.56 12.90 -25.44
CA GLU A 5 5.76 14.34 -25.27
C GLU A 5 7.04 14.79 -26.01
N ARG A 6 8.16 14.11 -25.74
CA ARG A 6 9.50 14.51 -26.22
C ARG A 6 10.17 13.48 -27.13
N LEU A 7 9.64 12.26 -27.23
CA LEU A 7 10.27 11.16 -27.96
C LEU A 7 9.46 10.73 -29.19
N VAL A 8 10.18 10.29 -30.20
CA VAL A 8 9.66 9.48 -31.31
C VAL A 8 10.18 8.06 -31.12
N LEU A 9 9.26 7.09 -31.16
CA LEU A 9 9.54 5.66 -31.03
C LEU A 9 9.16 4.99 -32.35
N ARG A 10 10.14 4.61 -33.15
CA ARG A 10 9.93 4.01 -34.48
C ARG A 10 10.59 2.63 -34.60
N GLY A 11 10.21 1.89 -35.64
CA GLY A 11 10.85 0.62 -35.95
C GLY A 11 12.33 0.80 -36.29
N PHE A 12 13.07 -0.29 -36.13
CA PHE A 12 14.48 -0.40 -36.52
C PHE A 12 14.65 -0.22 -38.04
N GLU A 13 15.70 0.51 -38.42
CA GLU A 13 16.14 0.67 -39.81
C GLU A 13 17.64 0.35 -39.91
N ASP A 14 18.10 -0.14 -41.06
CA ASP A 14 19.53 -0.48 -41.26
C ASP A 14 20.46 0.74 -41.10
N SER A 15 19.93 1.96 -41.28
CA SER A 15 20.62 3.23 -41.02
C SER A 15 20.98 3.42 -39.53
N ASP A 16 20.27 2.77 -38.61
CA ASP A 16 20.53 2.85 -37.16
C ASP A 16 21.75 2.01 -36.72
N LEU A 17 22.27 1.12 -37.59
CA LEU A 17 23.30 0.15 -37.21
C LEU A 17 24.62 0.81 -36.80
N ASP A 18 24.97 1.95 -37.39
CA ASP A 18 26.15 2.73 -37.01
C ASP A 18 26.00 3.29 -35.59
N ASP A 19 24.85 3.90 -35.28
CA ASP A 19 24.56 4.45 -33.95
C ASP A 19 24.41 3.36 -32.89
N LEU A 20 23.80 2.22 -33.23
CA LEU A 20 23.68 1.06 -32.34
C LEU A 20 25.04 0.42 -32.05
N LEU A 21 25.92 0.33 -33.04
CA LEU A 21 27.29 -0.15 -32.84
C LEU A 21 28.06 0.82 -31.94
N ALA A 22 27.94 2.13 -32.18
CA ALA A 22 28.53 3.15 -31.33
C ALA A 22 28.02 3.08 -29.88
N LEU A 23 26.70 2.85 -29.69
CA LEU A 23 26.08 2.67 -28.38
C LEU A 23 26.64 1.44 -27.66
N ARG A 24 26.85 0.34 -28.37
CA ARG A 24 27.45 -0.91 -27.83
C ARG A 24 28.95 -0.81 -27.58
N ASN A 25 29.62 0.18 -28.15
CA ASN A 25 31.03 0.46 -27.92
C ASN A 25 31.27 1.54 -26.85
N ASP A 26 30.23 2.20 -26.34
CA ASP A 26 30.37 3.12 -25.22
C ASP A 26 30.50 2.34 -23.90
N ALA A 27 31.69 2.41 -23.30
CA ALA A 27 32.00 1.71 -22.05
C ALA A 27 31.08 2.10 -20.89
N ARG A 28 30.56 3.34 -20.86
CA ARG A 28 29.63 3.79 -19.82
C ARG A 28 28.29 3.10 -19.96
N VAL A 29 27.82 2.92 -21.19
CA VAL A 29 26.57 2.21 -21.49
C VAL A 29 26.74 0.72 -21.17
N MET A 30 27.81 0.09 -21.65
CA MET A 30 28.02 -1.35 -21.48
C MET A 30 28.17 -1.76 -20.01
N ARG A 31 28.75 -0.89 -19.17
CA ARG A 31 28.82 -1.10 -17.71
C ARG A 31 27.45 -1.33 -17.06
N GLY A 32 26.39 -0.73 -17.61
CA GLY A 32 25.02 -0.86 -17.08
C GLY A 32 24.13 -1.88 -17.80
N VAL A 33 24.60 -2.45 -18.92
CA VAL A 33 23.76 -3.23 -19.86
C VAL A 33 24.20 -4.69 -20.01
N SER A 34 25.49 -5.01 -19.81
CA SER A 34 25.98 -6.40 -19.97
C SER A 34 26.96 -6.78 -18.86
N THR A 35 26.95 -8.07 -18.51
CA THR A 35 27.99 -8.72 -17.68
C THR A 35 29.20 -9.16 -18.51
N ASP A 36 29.15 -9.05 -19.83
CA ASP A 36 30.26 -9.40 -20.72
C ASP A 36 31.45 -8.44 -20.55
N PRO A 37 32.68 -8.89 -20.91
CA PRO A 37 33.82 -8.00 -21.02
C PRO A 37 33.54 -6.79 -21.91
N ILE A 38 33.87 -5.59 -21.41
CA ILE A 38 33.75 -4.33 -22.15
C ILE A 38 34.92 -4.24 -23.12
N ILE A 39 34.68 -4.67 -24.35
CA ILE A 39 35.68 -4.66 -25.44
C ILE A 39 35.11 -3.95 -26.68
N PRO A 40 35.96 -3.29 -27.48
CA PRO A 40 35.55 -2.76 -28.77
C PRO A 40 34.99 -3.86 -29.68
N ARG A 41 33.77 -3.68 -30.14
CA ARG A 41 33.06 -4.55 -31.08
C ARG A 41 33.37 -4.12 -32.51
N PRO A 42 33.76 -5.07 -33.39
CA PRO A 42 34.06 -4.79 -34.79
C PRO A 42 32.80 -4.52 -35.62
N THR A 43 32.95 -3.99 -36.84
CA THR A 43 31.84 -3.68 -37.75
C THR A 43 30.91 -4.86 -38.02
N LYS A 44 31.44 -6.10 -38.09
CA LYS A 44 30.63 -7.33 -38.25
C LYS A 44 29.60 -7.54 -37.12
N TYR A 45 29.80 -6.90 -35.96
CA TYR A 45 28.84 -6.95 -34.86
C TYR A 45 27.49 -6.29 -35.20
N LYS A 46 27.44 -5.45 -36.26
CA LYS A 46 26.18 -4.91 -36.80
C LYS A 46 25.21 -6.02 -37.24
N GLU A 47 25.72 -7.12 -37.79
CA GLU A 47 24.88 -8.26 -38.20
C GLU A 47 24.19 -8.88 -36.98
N PHE A 48 24.91 -9.02 -35.87
CA PHE A 48 24.33 -9.49 -34.61
C PHE A 48 23.28 -8.51 -34.06
N LEU A 49 23.52 -7.20 -34.15
CA LEU A 49 22.55 -6.18 -33.71
C LEU A 49 21.28 -6.21 -34.55
N LYS A 50 21.40 -6.40 -35.87
CA LYS A 50 20.26 -6.59 -36.77
C LYS A 50 19.44 -7.81 -36.36
N THR A 51 20.10 -8.96 -36.17
CA THR A 51 19.43 -10.19 -35.70
C THR A 51 18.76 -10.00 -34.34
N LEU A 52 19.36 -9.24 -33.42
CA LEU A 52 18.77 -8.95 -32.11
C LEU A 52 17.47 -8.12 -32.24
N ALA A 53 17.48 -7.10 -33.12
CA ALA A 53 16.32 -6.26 -33.38
C ALA A 53 15.18 -7.06 -34.05
N GLU A 54 15.51 -7.85 -35.06
CA GLU A 54 14.55 -8.69 -35.81
C GLU A 54 13.94 -9.81 -34.94
N ASN A 55 14.71 -10.36 -34.00
CA ASN A 55 14.23 -11.41 -33.08
C ASN A 55 13.49 -10.86 -31.85
N SER A 56 13.37 -9.56 -31.70
CA SER A 56 12.59 -8.95 -30.61
C SER A 56 11.12 -8.88 -31.04
N THR A 57 10.20 -9.16 -30.12
CA THR A 57 8.75 -9.05 -30.39
C THR A 57 8.38 -7.61 -30.73
N ILE A 58 8.99 -6.65 -30.02
CA ILE A 58 8.98 -5.23 -30.36
C ILE A 58 10.40 -4.71 -30.20
N TRP A 59 10.86 -3.95 -31.18
CA TRP A 59 12.06 -3.13 -31.08
C TRP A 59 11.73 -1.69 -31.50
N PHE A 60 11.97 -0.74 -30.60
CA PHE A 60 11.87 0.68 -30.89
C PHE A 60 13.23 1.36 -30.85
N THR A 61 13.53 2.05 -31.95
CA THR A 61 14.56 3.09 -31.98
C THR A 61 13.99 4.36 -31.34
N ILE A 62 14.69 4.88 -30.33
CA ILE A 62 14.30 6.08 -29.58
C ILE A 62 14.99 7.28 -30.21
N VAL A 63 14.21 8.25 -30.66
CA VAL A 63 14.69 9.46 -31.33
C VAL A 63 14.16 10.70 -30.61
N LEU A 64 15.00 11.72 -30.46
CA LEU A 64 14.60 12.99 -29.87
C LEU A 64 13.71 13.74 -30.86
N LYS A 65 12.48 14.08 -30.46
CA LYS A 65 11.47 14.66 -31.36
C LYS A 65 11.87 16.02 -31.94
N GLU A 66 12.59 16.82 -31.16
CA GLU A 66 12.99 18.18 -31.54
C GLU A 66 14.08 18.21 -32.60
N THR A 67 15.07 17.30 -32.49
CA THR A 67 16.28 17.33 -33.34
C THR A 67 16.35 16.19 -34.36
N GLY A 68 15.55 15.14 -34.17
CA GLY A 68 15.67 13.89 -34.94
C GLY A 68 16.89 13.04 -34.55
N GLU A 69 17.56 13.36 -33.45
CA GLU A 69 18.79 12.69 -33.04
C GLU A 69 18.52 11.30 -32.41
N PHE A 70 19.30 10.29 -32.83
CA PHE A 70 19.24 8.94 -32.24
C PHE A 70 19.66 8.98 -30.77
N MET A 71 18.83 8.42 -29.91
CA MET A 71 19.06 8.40 -28.46
C MET A 71 19.41 7.01 -27.93
N GLY A 72 18.89 5.97 -28.54
CA GLY A 72 19.01 4.60 -28.04
C GLY A 72 17.92 3.69 -28.57
N GLN A 73 17.68 2.61 -27.84
CA GLN A 73 16.65 1.62 -28.16
C GLN A 73 15.93 1.13 -26.90
N CYS A 74 14.68 0.71 -27.07
CA CYS A 74 13.98 -0.12 -26.11
C CYS A 74 13.24 -1.26 -26.83
N SER A 75 13.09 -2.39 -26.15
CA SER A 75 12.53 -3.60 -26.76
C SER A 75 11.77 -4.45 -25.76
N ILE A 76 10.84 -5.24 -26.28
CA ILE A 76 10.17 -6.33 -25.57
C ILE A 76 10.46 -7.60 -26.34
N LYS A 77 10.96 -8.63 -25.66
CA LYS A 77 11.13 -9.97 -26.22
C LYS A 77 10.32 -10.97 -25.42
N TRP A 78 9.48 -11.75 -26.08
CA TRP A 78 8.79 -12.85 -25.42
C TRP A 78 9.78 -13.87 -24.85
N THR A 79 9.61 -14.22 -23.59
CA THR A 79 10.35 -15.31 -22.97
C THR A 79 9.72 -16.64 -23.37
N GLU A 80 10.55 -17.64 -23.64
CA GLU A 80 10.06 -18.99 -23.90
C GLU A 80 9.67 -19.70 -22.58
N PRO A 81 8.55 -20.46 -22.54
CA PRO A 81 7.59 -20.63 -23.62
C PRO A 81 6.69 -19.40 -23.78
N VAL A 82 6.50 -18.97 -25.04
CA VAL A 82 5.62 -17.87 -25.46
C VAL A 82 4.23 -17.89 -24.79
N LYS A 83 3.68 -19.09 -24.51
CA LYS A 83 2.37 -19.26 -23.86
C LYS A 83 2.24 -18.56 -22.50
N ASN A 84 3.35 -18.31 -21.82
CA ASN A 84 3.37 -17.63 -20.52
C ASN A 84 3.14 -16.12 -20.63
N ARG A 85 3.13 -15.56 -21.85
CA ARG A 85 2.88 -14.13 -22.13
C ARG A 85 3.74 -13.20 -21.27
N ASP A 86 4.99 -13.59 -21.04
CA ASP A 86 5.97 -12.82 -20.29
C ASP A 86 6.94 -12.13 -21.26
N GLY A 87 7.00 -10.81 -21.17
CA GLY A 87 7.82 -9.95 -22.01
C GLY A 87 9.05 -9.46 -21.26
N LEU A 88 10.24 -9.81 -21.74
CA LEU A 88 11.50 -9.28 -21.23
C LEU A 88 11.75 -7.89 -21.82
N LEU A 89 11.79 -6.87 -20.96
CA LEU A 89 12.11 -5.49 -21.31
C LEU A 89 13.62 -5.27 -21.39
N GLY A 90 14.07 -4.65 -22.48
CA GLY A 90 15.40 -4.10 -22.62
C GLY A 90 15.35 -2.60 -22.94
N ILE A 91 16.30 -1.84 -22.41
CA ILE A 91 16.50 -0.42 -22.77
C ILE A 91 17.97 -0.05 -22.66
N SER A 92 18.44 0.77 -23.59
CA SER A 92 19.79 1.34 -23.57
C SER A 92 19.79 2.67 -24.29
N MET A 93 20.42 3.69 -23.70
CA MET A 93 20.48 5.05 -24.26
C MET A 93 21.88 5.65 -24.12
N PHE A 94 22.23 6.59 -24.98
CA PHE A 94 23.50 7.30 -24.90
C PHE A 94 23.61 8.17 -23.64
N PRO A 95 24.82 8.30 -23.04
CA PRO A 95 25.04 9.05 -21.80
C PRO A 95 24.60 10.52 -21.86
N LYS A 96 24.69 11.17 -23.03
CA LYS A 96 24.27 12.57 -23.22
C LYS A 96 22.78 12.84 -22.95
N PHE A 97 21.97 11.78 -22.89
CA PHE A 97 20.53 11.84 -22.62
C PHE A 97 20.14 11.37 -21.22
N TRP A 98 21.08 10.91 -20.40
CA TRP A 98 20.80 10.46 -19.04
C TRP A 98 20.46 11.65 -18.12
N GLY A 99 19.76 11.37 -17.02
CA GLY A 99 19.37 12.38 -16.02
C GLY A 99 18.27 13.37 -16.47
N LYS A 100 17.78 13.28 -17.72
CA LYS A 100 16.77 14.20 -18.29
C LYS A 100 15.34 13.63 -18.31
N GLY A 101 15.15 12.43 -17.75
CA GLY A 101 13.85 11.75 -17.66
C GLY A 101 13.41 10.99 -18.91
N TYR A 102 14.20 10.97 -20.00
CA TYR A 102 13.85 10.28 -21.24
C TYR A 102 13.75 8.76 -21.09
N GLY A 103 14.61 8.15 -20.26
CA GLY A 103 14.53 6.71 -19.96
C GLY A 103 13.19 6.34 -19.31
N THR A 104 12.72 7.14 -18.35
CA THR A 104 11.40 6.96 -17.74
C THR A 104 10.30 7.05 -18.79
N GLU A 105 10.30 8.10 -19.61
CA GLU A 105 9.29 8.33 -20.64
C GLU A 105 9.21 7.18 -21.67
N ALA A 106 10.36 6.70 -22.16
CA ALA A 106 10.43 5.57 -23.08
C ALA A 106 9.96 4.26 -22.44
N THR A 107 10.38 4.00 -21.19
CA THR A 107 9.96 2.82 -20.43
C THR A 107 8.46 2.84 -20.13
N THR A 108 7.88 3.98 -19.74
CA THR A 108 6.44 4.12 -19.52
C THR A 108 5.66 3.73 -20.77
N PHE A 109 6.06 4.27 -21.91
CA PHE A 109 5.38 3.99 -23.18
C PHE A 109 5.45 2.51 -23.55
N ILE A 110 6.64 1.91 -23.58
CA ILE A 110 6.80 0.55 -24.10
C ILE A 110 6.11 -0.49 -23.18
N VAL A 111 6.09 -0.26 -21.87
CA VAL A 111 5.40 -1.14 -20.93
C VAL A 111 3.88 -1.04 -21.12
N ASP A 112 3.32 0.18 -21.20
CA ASP A 112 1.89 0.37 -21.46
C ASP A 112 1.47 -0.26 -22.81
N HIS A 113 2.30 -0.06 -23.84
CA HIS A 113 2.09 -0.66 -25.15
C HIS A 113 2.17 -2.19 -25.13
N ALA A 114 3.09 -2.77 -24.35
CA ALA A 114 3.19 -4.22 -24.19
C ALA A 114 1.91 -4.81 -23.58
N PHE A 115 1.37 -4.21 -22.51
CA PHE A 115 0.14 -4.70 -21.90
C PHE A 115 -1.08 -4.51 -22.81
N ARG A 116 -1.27 -3.31 -23.38
CA ARG A 116 -2.48 -2.98 -24.16
C ARG A 116 -2.51 -3.63 -25.54
N THR A 117 -1.35 -3.67 -26.21
CA THR A 117 -1.29 -4.07 -27.62
C THR A 117 -0.79 -5.50 -27.80
N LEU A 118 0.22 -5.93 -27.03
CA LEU A 118 0.71 -7.31 -27.10
C LEU A 118 -0.06 -8.28 -26.20
N GLY A 119 -0.83 -7.77 -25.23
CA GLY A 119 -1.58 -8.61 -24.29
C GLY A 119 -0.68 -9.46 -23.39
N VAL A 120 0.53 -8.97 -23.06
CA VAL A 120 1.41 -9.64 -22.10
C VAL A 120 0.74 -9.69 -20.73
N GLN A 121 0.93 -10.78 -20.00
CA GLN A 121 0.46 -10.92 -18.61
C GLN A 121 1.50 -10.42 -17.62
N ARG A 122 2.78 -10.47 -18.00
CA ARG A 122 3.90 -10.03 -17.19
C ARG A 122 4.94 -9.31 -18.06
N VAL A 123 5.55 -8.27 -17.50
CA VAL A 123 6.78 -7.67 -18.04
C VAL A 123 7.88 -7.83 -17.02
N SER A 124 8.93 -8.54 -17.41
CA SER A 124 10.11 -8.83 -16.60
C SER A 124 11.30 -8.03 -17.10
N LEU A 125 12.27 -7.76 -16.22
CA LEU A 125 13.58 -7.25 -16.64
C LEU A 125 14.68 -7.77 -15.74
N THR A 126 15.91 -7.60 -16.19
CA THR A 126 17.11 -7.76 -15.37
C THR A 126 17.89 -6.45 -15.36
N VAL A 127 18.50 -6.14 -14.22
CA VAL A 127 19.32 -4.95 -14.05
C VAL A 127 20.53 -5.30 -13.20
N LEU A 128 21.68 -4.74 -13.55
CA LEU A 128 22.89 -4.90 -12.74
C LEU A 128 22.74 -4.07 -11.45
N GLU A 129 23.15 -4.64 -10.32
CA GLU A 129 23.05 -4.02 -9.00
C GLU A 129 23.69 -2.62 -8.96
N GLY A 130 24.83 -2.43 -9.63
CA GLY A 130 25.51 -1.13 -9.73
C GLY A 130 24.87 -0.11 -10.67
N ASN A 131 23.74 -0.42 -11.34
CA ASN A 131 23.05 0.49 -12.24
C ASN A 131 21.94 1.26 -11.50
N GLU A 132 22.34 2.10 -10.54
CA GLU A 132 21.45 2.87 -9.66
C GLU A 132 20.44 3.71 -10.45
N ALA A 133 20.87 4.31 -11.57
CA ALA A 133 20.02 5.14 -12.42
C ALA A 133 18.86 4.32 -13.04
N ALA A 134 19.16 3.14 -13.58
CA ALA A 134 18.12 2.26 -14.12
C ALA A 134 17.21 1.73 -13.01
N ILE A 135 17.78 1.30 -11.87
CA ILE A 135 17.01 0.85 -10.71
C ILE A 135 16.05 1.94 -10.23
N ALA A 136 16.46 3.21 -10.19
CA ALA A 136 15.59 4.33 -9.82
C ALA A 136 14.43 4.53 -10.81
N VAL A 137 14.70 4.46 -12.13
CA VAL A 137 13.65 4.50 -13.17
C VAL A 137 12.67 3.35 -12.96
N TYR A 138 13.19 2.15 -12.73
CA TYR A 138 12.40 0.95 -12.54
C TYR A 138 11.55 1.05 -11.26
N LYS A 139 12.14 1.30 -10.10
CA LYS A 139 11.38 1.50 -8.85
C LYS A 139 10.29 2.55 -8.99
N LYS A 140 10.56 3.65 -9.69
CA LYS A 140 9.55 4.68 -9.98
C LYS A 140 8.43 4.16 -10.89
N MET A 141 8.75 3.41 -11.94
CA MET A 141 7.80 2.85 -12.90
C MET A 141 6.94 1.71 -12.33
N TRP A 142 7.57 0.69 -11.75
CA TRP A 142 6.86 -0.39 -11.06
C TRP A 142 6.12 0.16 -9.84
N GLY A 143 6.69 1.17 -9.17
CA GLY A 143 6.02 2.02 -8.21
C GLY A 143 4.70 2.58 -8.75
N GLN A 144 4.74 3.26 -9.89
CA GLN A 144 3.52 3.81 -10.50
C GLN A 144 2.52 2.74 -10.97
N LEU A 145 2.96 1.57 -11.43
CA LEU A 145 2.09 0.52 -11.98
C LEU A 145 1.46 -0.41 -10.92
N ILE A 146 2.08 -0.52 -9.75
CA ILE A 146 1.56 -1.28 -8.60
C ILE A 146 0.89 -0.32 -7.60
N TYR A 147 1.48 0.84 -7.32
CA TYR A 147 0.99 1.80 -6.33
C TYR A 147 -0.03 2.81 -6.89
N ALA A 148 -0.34 2.85 -8.19
CA ALA A 148 -1.49 3.65 -8.67
C ALA A 148 -2.83 3.10 -8.16
N MET A 149 -2.90 1.79 -7.86
CA MET A 149 -4.09 1.15 -7.32
C MET A 149 -4.22 1.31 -5.82
N PHE A 150 -3.12 1.48 -5.09
CA PHE A 150 -3.14 1.53 -3.63
C PHE A 150 -2.83 2.95 -3.14
N ILE A 151 -3.23 3.23 -1.91
CA ILE A 151 -2.76 4.44 -1.24
C ILE A 151 -1.24 4.32 -1.07
N LYS A 152 -0.50 5.39 -1.35
CA LYS A 152 0.96 5.43 -1.18
C LYS A 152 1.32 4.99 0.24
N SER A 153 2.15 3.96 0.37
CA SER A 153 2.44 3.32 1.64
C SER A 153 3.92 2.94 1.73
N THR A 154 4.50 3.05 2.92
CA THR A 154 5.84 2.55 3.23
C THR A 154 5.73 1.46 4.27
N ILE A 155 6.35 0.31 4.01
CA ILE A 155 6.46 -0.79 4.95
C ILE A 155 7.81 -0.66 5.67
N VAL A 156 7.78 -0.63 7.00
CA VAL A 156 8.96 -0.59 7.86
C VAL A 156 9.20 -2.00 8.39
N ARG A 157 10.38 -2.53 8.04
CA ARG A 157 10.88 -3.84 8.44
C ARG A 157 12.42 -3.86 8.39
N PRO A 158 13.10 -4.72 9.17
CA PRO A 158 12.53 -5.51 10.26
C PRO A 158 12.07 -4.60 11.43
N LEU A 159 11.14 -5.09 12.24
CA LEU A 159 10.81 -4.50 13.53
C LEU A 159 11.52 -5.29 14.63
N ASP A 160 12.05 -4.60 15.63
CA ASP A 160 12.72 -5.22 16.77
C ASP A 160 11.70 -5.97 17.65
N ASP A 161 12.11 -7.08 18.28
CA ASP A 161 11.25 -7.84 19.19
C ASP A 161 10.80 -6.97 20.38
N ALA A 162 11.65 -6.01 20.79
CA ALA A 162 11.33 -5.00 21.80
C ALA A 162 10.14 -4.12 21.41
N PHE A 163 9.90 -3.88 20.11
CA PHE A 163 8.73 -3.12 19.65
C PHE A 163 7.44 -3.93 19.81
N LYS A 164 7.50 -5.25 19.58
CA LYS A 164 6.37 -6.15 19.84
C LYS A 164 6.08 -6.24 21.34
N GLU A 165 7.10 -6.37 22.17
CA GLU A 165 6.97 -6.36 23.64
C GLU A 165 6.36 -5.04 24.13
N TYR A 166 6.75 -3.90 23.55
CA TYR A 166 6.13 -2.61 23.84
C TYR A 166 4.63 -2.58 23.51
N LEU A 167 4.23 -3.09 22.34
CA LEU A 167 2.81 -3.12 21.96
C LEU A 167 1.98 -4.07 22.85
N ASP A 168 2.57 -5.19 23.29
CA ASP A 168 1.92 -6.19 24.13
C ASP A 168 1.89 -5.81 25.64
N SER A 169 2.73 -4.85 26.05
CA SER A 169 2.77 -4.39 27.44
C SER A 169 1.50 -3.65 27.88
N ASP A 170 1.15 -3.81 29.15
CA ASP A 170 -0.02 -3.18 29.75
C ASP A 170 0.11 -1.64 29.83
N GLY A 171 -1.03 -0.96 29.75
CA GLY A 171 -1.14 0.50 29.85
C GLY A 171 -0.96 1.21 28.51
N VAL A 172 -1.23 2.52 28.51
CA VAL A 172 -1.06 3.39 27.34
C VAL A 172 -0.01 4.44 27.69
N PHE A 173 1.17 4.29 27.09
CA PHE A 173 2.31 5.19 27.25
C PHE A 173 3.06 5.27 25.93
N VAL A 174 3.93 6.26 25.75
CA VAL A 174 4.72 6.44 24.52
C VAL A 174 6.21 6.21 24.79
N PRO A 175 6.98 5.68 23.82
CA PRO A 175 8.42 5.49 23.96
C PRO A 175 9.17 6.82 24.15
N GLU A 176 10.27 6.80 24.88
CA GLU A 176 11.14 7.96 25.06
C GLU A 176 11.75 8.40 23.73
N GLY A 177 11.68 9.71 23.45
CA GLY A 177 12.20 10.31 22.20
C GLY A 177 11.19 10.33 21.04
N SER A 178 9.97 9.83 21.26
CA SER A 178 8.92 9.76 20.23
C SER A 178 8.25 11.10 19.91
N ASP A 179 8.37 12.11 20.77
CA ASP A 179 7.80 13.43 20.57
C ASP A 179 8.62 14.31 19.61
N ASN A 180 7.97 15.29 18.97
CA ASN A 180 8.65 16.31 18.14
C ASN A 180 9.44 17.35 18.96
N VAL A 181 9.55 17.15 20.27
CA VAL A 181 10.27 18.03 21.19
C VAL A 181 11.52 17.28 21.67
N PRO A 182 12.74 17.86 21.57
CA PRO A 182 13.93 17.28 22.17
C PRO A 182 13.69 17.10 23.68
N ALA A 183 14.12 15.97 24.25
CA ALA A 183 14.07 15.76 25.69
C ALA A 183 14.68 16.97 26.41
N GLN A 184 13.87 17.70 27.18
CA GLN A 184 14.42 18.68 28.10
C GLN A 184 15.07 17.90 29.24
N SER A 185 16.40 17.94 29.28
CA SER A 185 17.14 17.54 30.47
C SER A 185 16.75 18.48 31.60
N SER A 186 15.83 18.06 32.47
CA SER A 186 15.67 18.64 33.79
C SER A 186 16.61 17.92 34.74
N LEU A 187 17.89 18.32 34.71
CA LEU A 187 18.70 18.24 35.92
C LEU A 187 18.14 19.31 36.87
N SER A 188 17.16 18.92 37.68
CA SER A 188 16.86 19.63 38.93
C SER A 188 17.52 18.83 40.05
N ASP A 189 18.75 19.22 40.39
CA ASP A 189 19.23 19.10 41.76
C ASP A 189 18.32 20.00 42.61
N ASP A 190 17.54 19.42 43.52
CA ASP A 190 17.36 19.95 44.86
C ASP A 190 16.73 18.85 45.75
N GLU A 191 17.38 18.66 46.89
CA GLU A 191 17.21 17.61 47.89
C GLU A 191 15.90 17.72 48.70
N ASP A 192 15.59 16.58 49.35
CA ASP A 192 14.76 16.37 50.55
C ASP A 192 13.24 16.17 50.41
N GLY A 193 12.79 14.95 50.77
CA GLY A 193 11.44 14.75 51.31
C GLY A 193 10.81 13.37 51.14
N ASP A 194 11.18 12.45 52.04
CA ASP A 194 10.40 11.30 52.53
C ASP A 194 10.16 10.06 51.64
N GLU A 195 10.82 8.97 52.06
CA GLU A 195 10.47 7.58 51.76
C GLU A 195 9.02 7.29 52.21
N ASP A 196 8.14 6.95 51.27
CA ASP A 196 7.05 6.03 51.56
C ASP A 196 7.10 4.88 50.55
N GLY A 197 7.30 3.67 51.08
CA GLY A 197 7.52 2.46 50.31
C GLY A 197 6.23 1.97 49.65
N GLY A 198 6.01 2.40 48.41
CA GLY A 198 5.25 1.65 47.42
C GLY A 198 6.24 0.89 46.54
N ALA A 199 6.10 -0.42 46.39
CA ALA A 199 6.94 -1.19 45.49
C ALA A 199 6.80 -0.64 44.06
N ASP A 200 7.78 0.15 43.63
CA ASP A 200 7.88 0.70 42.29
C ASP A 200 7.79 -0.44 41.28
N ALA A 201 6.74 -0.40 40.47
CA ALA A 201 6.73 -1.11 39.21
C ALA A 201 7.96 -0.65 38.45
N VAL A 202 8.90 -1.56 38.20
CA VAL A 202 10.03 -1.35 37.30
C VAL A 202 9.44 -1.10 35.91
N GLY A 203 9.10 0.16 35.63
CA GLY A 203 8.53 0.57 34.36
C GLY A 203 9.60 0.35 33.30
N HIS A 204 9.39 -0.63 32.43
CA HIS A 204 10.22 -0.80 31.24
C HIS A 204 10.10 0.49 30.41
N SER A 205 11.16 1.31 30.43
CA SER A 205 11.27 2.43 29.50
C SER A 205 11.65 1.90 28.13
N PHE A 206 10.81 2.16 27.13
CA PHE A 206 11.05 1.78 25.74
C PHE A 206 11.55 2.99 24.96
N SER A 207 12.53 2.80 24.08
CA SER A 207 13.02 3.83 23.15
C SER A 207 13.42 3.19 21.83
N PHE A 208 13.02 3.81 20.70
CA PHE A 208 13.22 3.25 19.36
C PHE A 208 13.80 4.31 18.40
N PRO A 209 15.02 4.84 18.63
CA PRO A 209 15.54 6.00 17.91
C PRO A 209 15.62 5.81 16.39
N ASP A 210 15.99 4.61 15.92
CA ASP A 210 16.06 4.29 14.50
C ASP A 210 14.66 4.22 13.86
N LEU A 211 13.69 3.65 14.58
CA LEU A 211 12.29 3.59 14.14
C LEU A 211 11.66 4.98 14.13
N ASP A 212 11.94 5.80 15.15
CA ASP A 212 11.51 7.18 15.26
C ASP A 212 12.00 8.01 14.06
N GLU A 213 13.29 7.98 13.76
CA GLU A 213 13.82 8.73 12.61
C GLU A 213 13.22 8.22 11.29
N ARG A 214 12.97 6.91 11.17
CA ARG A 214 12.32 6.34 10.00
C ARG A 214 10.87 6.83 9.85
N ILE A 215 10.09 6.83 10.94
CA ILE A 215 8.73 7.36 10.96
C ILE A 215 8.74 8.84 10.59
N ARG A 216 9.63 9.64 11.20
CA ARG A 216 9.79 11.07 10.89
C ARG A 216 10.14 11.31 9.43
N GLN A 217 11.06 10.53 8.85
CA GLN A 217 11.40 10.62 7.44
C GLN A 217 10.17 10.39 6.54
N ILE A 218 9.37 9.38 6.85
CA ILE A 218 8.16 9.05 6.08
C ILE A 218 7.09 10.15 6.25
N ILE A 219 6.91 10.68 7.46
CA ILE A 219 6.02 11.82 7.71
C ILE A 219 6.48 13.06 6.95
N ARG A 220 7.78 13.38 6.90
CA ARG A 220 8.33 14.48 6.09
C ARG A 220 8.00 14.29 4.60
N GLU A 221 8.03 13.05 4.10
CA GLU A 221 7.69 12.76 2.70
C GLU A 221 6.17 12.82 2.43
N TYR A 222 5.34 12.35 3.36
CA TYR A 222 3.90 12.16 3.16
C TYR A 222 3.05 13.33 3.69
N GLY A 223 3.62 14.18 4.54
CA GLY A 223 2.95 15.23 5.30
C GLY A 223 2.28 14.69 6.57
N ALA A 224 1.50 13.61 6.44
CA ALA A 224 0.89 12.88 7.53
C ALA A 224 0.70 11.41 7.15
N VAL A 225 0.62 10.53 8.14
CA VAL A 225 0.49 9.09 7.93
C VAL A 225 -0.68 8.49 8.70
N PHE A 226 -1.14 7.33 8.25
CA PHE A 226 -2.09 6.44 8.89
C PHE A 226 -1.39 5.09 9.11
N PRO A 227 -1.17 4.67 10.37
CA PRO A 227 -0.47 3.43 10.66
C PRO A 227 -1.42 2.22 10.59
N LYS A 228 -0.86 1.07 10.22
CA LYS A 228 -1.45 -0.27 10.44
C LYS A 228 -0.33 -1.28 10.65
N LEU A 229 -0.65 -2.45 11.21
CA LEU A 229 0.27 -3.60 11.18
C LEU A 229 0.01 -4.45 9.92
N ASN A 230 0.38 -5.73 9.95
CA ASN A 230 0.28 -6.64 8.80
C ASN A 230 -1.14 -6.65 8.20
N PHE A 231 -2.16 -6.74 9.04
CA PHE A 231 -3.57 -6.89 8.65
C PHE A 231 -4.44 -5.76 9.19
N SER A 232 -4.30 -5.45 10.46
CA SER A 232 -5.26 -4.64 11.21
C SER A 232 -4.86 -3.18 11.30
N SER A 233 -5.85 -2.29 11.16
CA SER A 233 -5.66 -0.84 11.31
C SER A 233 -6.39 -0.34 12.56
N PRO A 234 -5.83 0.62 13.32
CA PRO A 234 -6.34 1.06 14.63
C PRO A 234 -7.55 1.99 14.54
N LYS A 235 -8.59 1.59 13.81
CA LYS A 235 -9.78 2.41 13.54
C LYS A 235 -10.65 2.60 14.80
N ASP A 236 -10.68 1.57 15.64
CA ASP A 236 -11.27 1.52 16.98
C ASP A 236 -10.60 2.52 17.94
N ALA A 237 -9.29 2.77 17.78
CA ALA A 237 -8.54 3.77 18.55
C ALA A 237 -8.67 5.21 18.01
N SER A 238 -9.60 5.49 17.11
CA SER A 238 -9.73 6.83 16.49
C SER A 238 -10.01 7.97 17.47
N TRP A 239 -10.52 7.65 18.67
CA TRP A 239 -10.83 8.59 19.75
C TRP A 239 -9.59 9.18 20.44
N VAL A 240 -8.43 8.54 20.29
CA VAL A 240 -7.17 8.92 20.92
C VAL A 240 -6.62 10.22 20.35
N LEU A 241 -6.79 10.43 19.04
CA LEU A 241 -6.32 11.63 18.36
C LEU A 241 -7.46 12.66 18.22
N PRO A 242 -7.14 13.95 18.01
CA PRO A 242 -8.15 15.01 17.94
C PRO A 242 -9.27 14.69 16.94
N PRO A 243 -10.55 14.92 17.29
CA PRO A 243 -11.70 14.65 16.42
C PRO A 243 -11.68 15.42 15.08
N SER A 244 -10.94 16.53 15.02
CA SER A 244 -10.73 17.29 13.78
C SER A 244 -9.80 16.61 12.79
N SER A 245 -9.06 15.58 13.20
CA SER A 245 -8.10 14.83 12.39
C SER A 245 -7.93 13.40 12.91
N PRO A 246 -9.02 12.60 12.95
CA PRO A 246 -8.96 11.25 13.48
C PRO A 246 -7.98 10.42 12.65
N LEU A 247 -7.20 9.58 13.33
CA LEU A 247 -6.25 8.65 12.72
C LEU A 247 -5.13 9.32 11.88
N LYS A 248 -4.92 10.64 12.04
CA LYS A 248 -3.89 11.39 11.32
C LYS A 248 -2.65 11.55 12.19
N CYS A 249 -1.60 10.79 11.91
CA CYS A 249 -0.33 10.89 12.62
C CYS A 249 0.62 11.89 11.95
N THR A 250 1.21 12.73 12.77
CA THR A 250 2.19 13.77 12.42
C THR A 250 3.49 13.68 13.23
N ALA A 251 3.54 12.80 14.22
CA ALA A 251 4.72 12.43 14.99
C ALA A 251 4.78 10.90 15.20
N PRO A 252 5.95 10.34 15.59
CA PRO A 252 6.05 8.97 16.08
C PRO A 252 5.13 8.70 17.28
N SER A 253 5.02 9.64 18.24
CA SER A 253 4.11 9.49 19.38
C SER A 253 2.66 9.26 18.96
N ASP A 254 2.15 9.98 17.95
CA ASP A 254 0.80 9.73 17.39
C ASP A 254 0.65 8.29 16.85
N VAL A 255 1.70 7.74 16.22
CA VAL A 255 1.70 6.38 15.66
C VAL A 255 1.64 5.36 16.79
N TYR A 256 2.51 5.51 17.79
CA TYR A 256 2.60 4.59 18.91
C TYR A 256 1.33 4.58 19.75
N LEU A 257 0.76 5.77 20.00
CA LEU A 257 -0.45 5.92 20.80
C LEU A 257 -1.65 5.24 20.12
N LEU A 258 -1.84 5.43 18.81
CA LEU A 258 -2.90 4.74 18.07
C LEU A 258 -2.75 3.23 18.07
N LEU A 259 -1.54 2.71 17.86
CA LEU A 259 -1.30 1.27 17.79
C LEU A 259 -1.51 0.61 19.16
N LYS A 260 -1.04 1.24 20.24
CA LYS A 260 -1.15 0.71 21.61
C LYS A 260 -2.57 0.79 22.17
N SER A 261 -3.40 1.70 21.68
CA SER A 261 -4.79 1.86 22.12
C SER A 261 -5.82 1.10 21.27
N SER A 262 -5.40 0.20 20.38
CA SER A 262 -6.27 -0.54 19.46
C SER A 262 -6.31 -2.03 19.77
N ASP A 263 -7.51 -2.53 20.05
CA ASP A 263 -7.77 -3.96 20.22
C ASP A 263 -7.56 -4.71 18.90
N PHE A 264 -7.88 -4.07 17.77
CA PHE A 264 -7.65 -4.66 16.45
C PHE A 264 -6.16 -4.91 16.19
N VAL A 265 -5.30 -4.01 16.63
CA VAL A 265 -3.84 -4.14 16.46
C VAL A 265 -3.29 -5.26 17.34
N SER A 266 -3.82 -5.46 18.55
CA SER A 266 -3.41 -6.55 19.44
C SER A 266 -3.57 -7.94 18.81
N HIS A 267 -4.57 -8.13 17.96
CA HIS A 267 -4.77 -9.39 17.22
C HIS A 267 -3.64 -9.71 16.23
N ASP A 268 -2.88 -8.71 15.76
CA ASP A 268 -1.77 -8.88 14.82
C ASP A 268 -0.45 -9.24 15.51
N LEU A 269 -0.35 -9.18 16.84
CA LEU A 269 0.91 -9.33 17.56
C LEU A 269 1.37 -10.79 17.68
N SER A 270 0.44 -11.74 17.78
CA SER A 270 0.76 -13.16 17.99
C SER A 270 0.39 -14.03 16.78
N THR A 271 1.20 -15.06 16.51
CA THR A 271 0.87 -16.05 15.48
C THR A 271 -0.41 -16.81 15.80
N ASP A 272 -0.68 -17.04 17.09
CA ASP A 272 -1.83 -17.81 17.55
C ASP A 272 -3.14 -17.07 17.23
N THR A 273 -3.17 -15.76 17.42
CA THR A 273 -4.32 -14.91 17.08
C THR A 273 -4.43 -14.65 15.57
N VAL A 274 -3.30 -14.44 14.88
CA VAL A 274 -3.28 -14.16 13.42
C VAL A 274 -3.76 -15.37 12.62
N PHE A 275 -3.29 -16.57 12.97
CA PHE A 275 -3.59 -17.81 12.27
C PHE A 275 -4.67 -18.64 12.97
N GLU A 276 -5.44 -18.04 13.87
CA GLU A 276 -6.56 -18.70 14.52
C GLU A 276 -7.53 -19.27 13.46
N GLY A 277 -7.82 -20.57 13.56
CA GLY A 277 -8.68 -21.28 12.61
C GLY A 277 -8.02 -21.65 11.27
N CYS A 278 -6.76 -21.31 11.04
CA CYS A 278 -6.01 -21.78 9.87
C CYS A 278 -5.56 -23.23 10.05
N GLN A 279 -5.64 -24.02 8.98
CA GLN A 279 -5.06 -25.37 8.94
C GLN A 279 -3.71 -25.29 8.23
N TYR A 280 -2.65 -25.69 8.93
CA TYR A 280 -1.31 -25.77 8.37
C TYR A 280 -0.62 -27.04 8.88
N ASP A 281 0.41 -27.47 8.15
CA ASP A 281 1.23 -28.59 8.55
C ASP A 281 2.02 -28.21 9.81
N ALA A 282 1.82 -28.95 10.90
CA ALA A 282 2.50 -28.68 12.17
C ALA A 282 4.03 -28.83 12.06
N SER A 283 4.52 -29.57 11.06
CA SER A 283 5.95 -29.72 10.77
C SER A 283 6.56 -28.51 10.05
N ASN A 284 5.73 -27.62 9.51
CA ASN A 284 6.16 -26.41 8.81
C ASN A 284 5.19 -25.24 9.12
N PRO A 285 5.25 -24.67 10.33
CA PRO A 285 4.38 -23.56 10.72
C PRO A 285 4.63 -22.32 9.83
N PRO A 286 3.63 -21.45 9.65
CA PRO A 286 3.79 -20.23 8.89
C PRO A 286 4.81 -19.30 9.58
N SER A 287 5.80 -18.84 8.81
CA SER A 287 6.70 -17.77 9.24
C SER A 287 5.93 -16.45 9.27
N TYR A 288 6.01 -15.72 10.38
CA TYR A 288 5.34 -14.43 10.56
C TYR A 288 6.30 -13.42 11.17
N GLU A 289 6.50 -12.32 10.47
CA GLU A 289 7.29 -11.18 10.92
C GLU A 289 6.36 -9.98 10.99
N LEU A 290 6.41 -9.25 12.11
CA LEU A 290 5.58 -8.07 12.31
C LEU A 290 6.07 -6.94 11.40
N GLU A 291 5.15 -6.27 10.72
CA GLU A 291 5.45 -5.16 9.82
C GLU A 291 4.66 -3.92 10.23
N LEU A 292 5.32 -2.75 10.24
CA LEU A 292 4.65 -1.47 10.43
C LEU A 292 4.42 -0.83 9.07
N VAL A 293 3.16 -0.66 8.69
CA VAL A 293 2.78 -0.04 7.43
C VAL A 293 2.31 1.39 7.68
N LEU A 294 3.05 2.36 7.15
CA LEU A 294 2.70 3.78 7.20
C LEU A 294 2.12 4.20 5.86
N ARG A 295 0.80 4.36 5.82
CA ARG A 295 0.06 4.82 4.64
C ARG A 295 0.03 6.34 4.64
N LYS A 296 0.16 6.99 3.49
CA LYS A 296 -0.05 8.44 3.39
C LYS A 296 -1.50 8.76 3.76
N TRP A 297 -1.68 9.66 4.71
CA TRP A 297 -3.00 10.07 5.17
C TRP A 297 -3.69 10.97 4.15
N TYR A 298 -4.97 10.72 3.91
CA TYR A 298 -5.85 11.56 3.11
C TYR A 298 -7.19 11.70 3.82
N PRO A 299 -7.90 12.84 3.66
CA PRO A 299 -9.29 12.91 4.06
C PRO A 299 -10.10 11.95 3.19
N VAL A 300 -10.62 10.89 3.81
CA VAL A 300 -11.45 9.89 3.13
C VAL A 300 -12.92 10.27 3.30
N ASP A 301 -13.63 10.25 2.18
CA ASP A 301 -15.07 10.40 2.13
C ASP A 301 -15.70 9.01 2.14
N ARG A 302 -16.29 8.66 3.28
CA ARG A 302 -16.80 7.31 3.55
C ARG A 302 -17.93 6.89 2.62
N SER A 303 -18.63 7.86 2.00
CA SER A 303 -19.65 7.60 0.98
C SER A 303 -19.09 6.93 -0.28
N ARG A 304 -17.77 6.79 -0.43
CA ARG A 304 -17.14 6.17 -1.59
C ARG A 304 -16.42 4.88 -1.27
N GLU A 305 -16.59 4.35 -0.06
CA GLU A 305 -15.99 3.09 0.37
C GLU A 305 -16.92 1.91 0.10
N PHE A 306 -16.36 0.88 -0.53
CA PHE A 306 -17.07 -0.36 -0.87
C PHE A 306 -16.23 -1.57 -0.48
N ARG A 307 -16.92 -2.63 -0.07
CA ARG A 307 -16.35 -3.97 0.13
C ARG A 307 -16.77 -4.88 -1.01
N CYS A 308 -15.81 -5.54 -1.63
CA CYS A 308 -16.00 -6.41 -2.77
C CYS A 308 -15.70 -7.87 -2.39
N PHE A 309 -16.57 -8.79 -2.80
CA PHE A 309 -16.50 -10.21 -2.45
C PHE A 309 -16.14 -11.03 -3.68
N VAL A 310 -15.03 -11.77 -3.63
CA VAL A 310 -14.56 -12.65 -4.71
C VAL A 310 -14.59 -14.09 -4.22
N ARG A 311 -15.17 -14.97 -5.04
CA ARG A 311 -15.24 -16.42 -4.78
C ARG A 311 -15.00 -17.20 -6.06
N GLU A 312 -14.14 -18.21 -5.99
CA GLU A 312 -13.67 -19.04 -7.10
C GLU A 312 -13.28 -18.19 -8.33
N GLY A 313 -12.56 -17.09 -8.11
CA GLY A 313 -12.08 -16.22 -9.18
C GLY A 313 -13.19 -15.41 -9.86
N ARG A 314 -14.30 -15.15 -9.14
CA ARG A 314 -15.43 -14.34 -9.61
C ARG A 314 -15.81 -13.28 -8.58
N LEU A 315 -15.90 -12.02 -9.00
CA LEU A 315 -16.52 -10.97 -8.20
C LEU A 315 -18.04 -11.23 -8.14
N ILE A 316 -18.54 -11.53 -6.94
CA ILE A 316 -19.94 -11.93 -6.73
C ILE A 316 -20.79 -10.83 -6.11
N GLY A 317 -20.20 -9.98 -5.25
CA GLY A 317 -20.94 -8.99 -4.49
C GLY A 317 -20.13 -7.74 -4.21
N ILE A 318 -20.82 -6.62 -4.08
CA ILE A 318 -20.30 -5.31 -3.72
C ILE A 318 -21.23 -4.73 -2.66
N SER A 319 -20.69 -4.33 -1.51
CA SER A 319 -21.44 -3.69 -0.41
C SER A 319 -20.91 -2.30 -0.16
N GLN A 320 -21.80 -1.33 0.03
CA GLN A 320 -21.47 -0.07 0.69
C GLN A 320 -20.83 -0.37 2.06
N ARG A 321 -19.74 0.33 2.40
CA ARG A 321 -18.99 0.11 3.65
C ARG A 321 -19.49 0.92 4.84
N ASP A 322 -19.93 2.14 4.58
CA ASP A 322 -20.42 3.10 5.57
C ASP A 322 -21.91 2.90 5.86
N THR A 323 -22.34 3.15 7.10
CA THR A 323 -23.71 2.90 7.56
C THR A 323 -24.68 4.05 7.30
N ASN A 324 -24.22 5.16 6.72
CA ASN A 324 -25.09 6.29 6.40
C ASN A 324 -25.84 6.09 5.08
N PHE A 325 -27.00 6.72 4.97
CA PHE A 325 -27.74 6.82 3.73
C PHE A 325 -27.20 7.96 2.86
N TYR A 326 -27.02 7.70 1.56
CA TYR A 326 -26.54 8.68 0.59
C TYR A 326 -27.46 8.72 -0.64
N ASP A 327 -28.21 9.81 -0.81
CA ASP A 327 -29.23 9.96 -1.87
C ASP A 327 -28.71 9.60 -3.28
N PHE A 328 -27.50 10.03 -3.62
CA PHE A 328 -26.91 9.83 -4.95
C PHE A 328 -26.67 8.35 -5.28
N MET A 329 -26.56 7.46 -4.28
CA MET A 329 -26.35 6.03 -4.50
C MET A 329 -27.60 5.32 -4.99
N SER A 330 -28.80 5.85 -4.68
CA SER A 330 -30.07 5.25 -5.10
C SER A 330 -30.35 5.45 -6.60
N GLU A 331 -29.58 6.30 -7.28
CA GLU A 331 -29.72 6.54 -8.71
C GLU A 331 -29.23 5.33 -9.54
N PRO A 332 -30.06 4.74 -10.42
CA PRO A 332 -29.68 3.55 -11.19
C PRO A 332 -28.42 3.72 -12.05
N GLN A 333 -28.21 4.92 -12.61
CA GLN A 333 -27.03 5.23 -13.41
C GLN A 333 -25.76 5.22 -12.55
N THR A 334 -25.84 5.73 -11.32
CA THR A 334 -24.75 5.72 -10.36
C THR A 334 -24.39 4.30 -9.94
N GLN A 335 -25.39 3.46 -9.65
CA GLN A 335 -25.17 2.05 -9.31
C GLN A 335 -24.47 1.29 -10.45
N GLN A 336 -24.94 1.45 -11.69
CA GLN A 336 -24.30 0.83 -12.86
C GLN A 336 -22.85 1.30 -13.04
N LYS A 337 -22.60 2.59 -12.79
CA LYS A 337 -21.24 3.16 -12.85
C LYS A 337 -20.32 2.57 -11.79
N ILE A 338 -20.80 2.43 -10.54
CA ILE A 338 -20.06 1.79 -9.44
C ILE A 338 -19.72 0.35 -9.80
N ILE A 339 -20.73 -0.44 -10.19
CA ILE A 339 -20.55 -1.84 -10.59
C ILE A 339 -19.53 -1.95 -11.72
N GLY A 340 -19.69 -1.19 -12.80
CA GLY A 340 -18.81 -1.25 -13.96
C GLY A 340 -17.39 -0.76 -13.68
N ALA A 341 -17.20 0.20 -12.76
CA ALA A 341 -15.87 0.65 -12.36
C ALA A 341 -15.15 -0.37 -11.48
N LEU A 342 -15.83 -0.95 -10.48
CA LEU A 342 -15.25 -1.94 -9.57
C LEU A 342 -15.00 -3.29 -10.26
N GLN A 343 -15.89 -3.70 -11.16
CA GLN A 343 -15.69 -4.89 -11.98
C GLN A 343 -14.46 -4.75 -12.88
N ARG A 344 -14.29 -3.61 -13.57
CA ARG A 344 -13.08 -3.34 -14.37
C ARG A 344 -11.81 -3.30 -13.52
N LEU A 345 -11.85 -2.61 -12.37
CA LEU A 345 -10.73 -2.59 -11.42
C LEU A 345 -10.32 -4.02 -11.03
N TRP A 346 -11.29 -4.88 -10.75
CA TRP A 346 -11.02 -6.27 -10.41
C TRP A 346 -10.47 -7.07 -11.59
N GLU A 347 -11.12 -7.04 -12.74
CA GLU A 347 -10.74 -7.82 -13.94
C GLU A 347 -9.36 -7.42 -14.46
N ASP A 348 -9.13 -6.12 -14.62
CA ASP A 348 -7.93 -5.58 -15.27
C ASP A 348 -6.73 -5.60 -14.33
N ASN A 349 -6.96 -5.44 -13.02
CA ASN A 349 -5.88 -5.13 -12.10
C ASN A 349 -5.68 -6.11 -10.95
N ILE A 350 -6.71 -6.85 -10.52
CA ILE A 350 -6.62 -7.77 -9.36
C ILE A 350 -6.60 -9.23 -9.82
N LYS A 351 -7.59 -9.63 -10.61
CA LYS A 351 -7.83 -11.03 -11.03
C LYS A 351 -6.61 -11.65 -11.70
N SER A 352 -5.99 -10.91 -12.63
CA SER A 352 -4.83 -11.38 -13.38
C SER A 352 -3.57 -11.56 -12.52
N ARG A 353 -3.50 -10.90 -11.36
CA ARG A 353 -2.34 -10.92 -10.46
C ARG A 353 -2.49 -11.93 -9.32
N TRP A 354 -3.69 -12.48 -9.12
CA TRP A 354 -3.98 -13.43 -8.04
C TRP A 354 -3.78 -14.88 -8.51
N HIS A 355 -2.55 -15.38 -8.39
CA HIS A 355 -2.15 -16.71 -8.88
C HIS A 355 -2.19 -17.83 -7.82
N GLY A 356 -2.70 -17.54 -6.62
CA GLY A 356 -2.76 -18.52 -5.53
C GLY A 356 -3.79 -19.64 -5.78
N PRO A 357 -3.63 -20.79 -5.11
CA PRO A 357 -4.63 -21.87 -5.16
C PRO A 357 -5.97 -21.43 -4.57
N GLN A 358 -5.94 -20.52 -3.58
CA GLN A 358 -7.13 -19.92 -3.00
C GLN A 358 -7.55 -18.69 -3.81
N GLN A 359 -8.74 -18.75 -4.40
CA GLN A 359 -9.32 -17.72 -5.24
C GLN A 359 -10.49 -16.99 -4.55
N ASP A 360 -10.58 -17.16 -3.24
CA ASP A 360 -11.62 -16.62 -2.37
C ASP A 360 -11.01 -15.54 -1.49
N TYR A 361 -11.44 -14.31 -1.69
CA TYR A 361 -10.95 -13.15 -0.94
C TYR A 361 -11.96 -12.00 -0.98
N ILE A 362 -11.78 -11.09 -0.05
CA ILE A 362 -12.54 -9.85 0.06
C ILE A 362 -11.55 -8.70 -0.13
N PHE A 363 -11.95 -7.64 -0.81
CA PHE A 363 -11.12 -6.45 -0.91
C PHE A 363 -11.94 -5.18 -0.73
N ASP A 364 -11.38 -4.23 -0.01
CA ASP A 364 -11.99 -2.93 0.25
C ASP A 364 -11.45 -1.90 -0.73
N VAL A 365 -12.31 -1.01 -1.22
CA VAL A 365 -11.97 -0.01 -2.24
C VAL A 365 -12.54 1.35 -1.87
N LEU A 366 -11.72 2.38 -2.06
CA LEU A 366 -12.16 3.78 -2.08
C LEU A 366 -12.29 4.26 -3.52
N MET A 367 -13.51 4.57 -3.95
CA MET A 367 -13.74 5.13 -5.28
C MET A 367 -13.32 6.60 -5.36
N THR A 368 -12.94 7.03 -6.55
CA THR A 368 -12.67 8.44 -6.90
C THR A 368 -13.95 9.29 -6.84
N ARG A 369 -13.83 10.63 -6.77
CA ARG A 369 -14.98 11.53 -6.61
C ARG A 369 -16.00 11.42 -7.74
N ASP A 370 -15.53 11.13 -8.95
CA ASP A 370 -16.35 10.91 -10.13
C ASP A 370 -16.78 9.45 -10.29
N LEU A 371 -16.49 8.56 -9.33
CA LEU A 371 -16.83 7.13 -9.32
C LEU A 371 -16.32 6.37 -10.57
N SER A 372 -15.30 6.87 -11.27
CA SER A 372 -14.82 6.25 -12.51
C SER A 372 -13.73 5.21 -12.27
N ARG A 373 -13.01 5.34 -11.16
CA ARG A 373 -11.88 4.50 -10.72
C ARG A 373 -11.94 4.26 -9.21
N GLY A 374 -11.20 3.26 -8.72
CA GLY A 374 -11.05 3.00 -7.29
C GLY A 374 -9.60 2.71 -6.89
N HIS A 375 -9.31 2.98 -5.62
CA HIS A 375 -8.06 2.60 -4.97
C HIS A 375 -8.35 1.47 -3.97
N VAL A 376 -7.62 0.38 -4.07
CA VAL A 376 -7.70 -0.72 -3.12
C VAL A 376 -7.13 -0.25 -1.78
N LEU A 377 -7.93 -0.44 -0.74
CA LEU A 377 -7.61 -0.09 0.64
C LEU A 377 -7.04 -1.28 1.39
N ASP A 378 -7.64 -2.47 1.22
CA ASP A 378 -7.23 -3.66 1.96
C ASP A 378 -7.70 -4.94 1.29
N PHE A 379 -7.05 -6.05 1.63
CA PHE A 379 -7.51 -7.40 1.33
C PHE A 379 -7.79 -8.14 2.64
N ASN A 380 -8.87 -8.91 2.64
CA ASN A 380 -9.32 -9.70 3.78
C ASN A 380 -9.62 -11.13 3.33
N PRO A 381 -9.43 -12.14 4.21
CA PRO A 381 -9.88 -13.50 3.94
C PRO A 381 -11.39 -13.53 3.70
N TYR A 382 -11.83 -14.36 2.75
CA TYR A 382 -13.24 -14.74 2.64
C TYR A 382 -13.56 -15.76 3.75
N ALA A 383 -13.84 -15.27 4.96
CA ALA A 383 -14.07 -16.09 6.14
C ALA A 383 -14.98 -15.36 7.13
N ILE A 384 -15.69 -16.10 7.99
CA ILE A 384 -16.73 -15.57 8.91
C ILE A 384 -16.23 -14.41 9.79
N ARG A 385 -14.93 -14.37 10.11
CA ARG A 385 -14.31 -13.26 10.85
C ARG A 385 -14.36 -11.91 10.13
N THR A 386 -14.49 -11.90 8.82
CA THR A 386 -14.58 -10.68 8.01
C THR A 386 -16.04 -10.25 7.92
N ASP A 387 -16.38 -9.06 8.43
CA ASP A 387 -17.76 -8.56 8.40
C ASP A 387 -18.33 -8.49 6.95
N PRO A 388 -19.43 -9.19 6.64
CA PRO A 388 -20.06 -9.18 5.32
C PRO A 388 -20.95 -7.94 5.07
N LEU A 389 -21.11 -7.06 6.06
CA LEU A 389 -21.82 -5.77 5.96
C LEU A 389 -23.31 -5.92 5.60
N LEU A 390 -23.69 -5.51 4.39
CA LEU A 390 -25.06 -5.58 3.89
C LEU A 390 -25.43 -6.96 3.33
N PHE A 391 -24.52 -7.93 3.40
CA PHE A 391 -24.78 -9.33 3.06
C PHE A 391 -24.69 -10.22 4.30
N THR A 392 -25.24 -11.43 4.19
CA THR A 392 -24.79 -12.60 4.96
C THR A 392 -23.93 -13.52 4.09
N TYR A 393 -23.13 -14.38 4.71
CA TYR A 393 -22.36 -15.39 3.98
C TYR A 393 -23.23 -16.39 3.23
N GLU A 394 -24.44 -16.66 3.72
CA GLU A 394 -25.44 -17.52 3.09
C GLU A 394 -26.00 -16.86 1.82
N GLU A 395 -26.28 -15.56 1.87
CA GLU A 395 -26.69 -14.79 0.70
C GLU A 395 -25.58 -14.74 -0.35
N LEU A 396 -24.32 -14.46 0.04
CA LEU A 396 -23.19 -14.50 -0.89
C LEU A 396 -23.01 -15.87 -1.55
N SER A 397 -23.25 -16.96 -0.81
CA SER A 397 -23.25 -18.32 -1.36
C SER A 397 -24.39 -18.55 -2.36
N SER A 398 -25.56 -17.96 -2.10
CA SER A 398 -26.71 -18.03 -2.99
C SER A 398 -26.46 -17.25 -4.29
N VAL A 399 -25.92 -16.03 -4.18
CA VAL A 399 -25.50 -15.19 -5.33
C VAL A 399 -24.46 -15.91 -6.18
N PHE A 400 -23.47 -16.54 -5.56
CA PHE A 400 -22.47 -17.34 -6.25
C PHE A 400 -23.10 -18.48 -7.06
N THR A 401 -24.10 -19.17 -6.49
CA THR A 401 -24.80 -20.30 -7.12
C THR A 401 -25.61 -19.88 -8.35
N LEU A 402 -26.17 -18.65 -8.36
CA LEU A 402 -26.90 -18.10 -9.51
C LEU A 402 -26.02 -17.87 -10.75
N ARG A 403 -24.69 -17.88 -10.58
CA ARG A 403 -23.69 -17.71 -11.63
C ARG A 403 -23.88 -16.47 -12.52
N SER A 404 -24.41 -15.37 -12.00
CA SER A 404 -24.46 -14.08 -12.69
C SER A 404 -23.06 -13.60 -13.16
N SER A 405 -22.99 -12.95 -14.33
CA SER A 405 -21.78 -12.28 -14.82
C SER A 405 -21.58 -10.90 -14.21
N THR A 406 -22.64 -10.31 -13.66
CA THR A 406 -22.63 -9.00 -13.01
C THR A 406 -22.71 -9.21 -11.50
N PRO A 407 -21.81 -8.59 -10.70
CA PRO A 407 -21.87 -8.71 -9.25
C PRO A 407 -23.10 -8.01 -8.68
N GLU A 408 -23.64 -8.54 -7.57
CA GLU A 408 -24.75 -7.91 -6.86
C GLU A 408 -24.25 -6.71 -6.05
N LEU A 409 -24.83 -5.53 -6.28
CA LEU A 409 -24.56 -4.34 -5.47
C LEU A 409 -25.63 -4.19 -4.39
N ARG A 410 -25.20 -4.04 -3.14
CA ARG A 410 -26.06 -3.63 -2.02
C ARG A 410 -25.61 -2.29 -1.46
N ILE A 411 -26.58 -1.40 -1.30
CA ILE A 411 -26.43 -0.06 -0.73
C ILE A 411 -27.47 0.14 0.36
N ILE A 412 -27.28 1.19 1.14
CA ILE A 412 -28.32 1.72 2.00
C ILE A 412 -29.24 2.56 1.13
N ASP A 413 -30.43 2.04 0.85
CA ASP A 413 -31.38 2.59 -0.13
C ASP A 413 -32.37 3.62 0.46
N SER A 414 -32.41 3.73 1.79
CA SER A 414 -33.31 4.62 2.53
C SER A 414 -32.70 5.02 3.88
N PRO A 415 -33.01 6.23 4.41
CA PRO A 415 -32.67 6.61 5.78
C PRO A 415 -33.21 5.63 6.84
N LEU A 416 -34.31 4.92 6.52
CA LEU A 416 -34.95 3.95 7.40
C LEU A 416 -34.44 2.52 7.23
N HIS A 417 -33.43 2.31 6.37
CA HIS A 417 -32.89 0.98 6.10
C HIS A 417 -32.35 0.35 7.40
N PRO A 418 -32.58 -0.94 7.70
CA PRO A 418 -32.19 -1.55 8.98
C PRO A 418 -30.71 -1.40 9.36
N ALA A 419 -29.84 -1.30 8.35
CA ALA A 419 -28.41 -1.05 8.55
C ALA A 419 -28.07 0.38 9.03
N THR A 420 -28.94 1.38 8.86
CA THR A 420 -28.74 2.73 9.42
C THR A 420 -28.97 2.75 10.93
N THR A 421 -29.88 1.89 11.43
CA THR A 421 -30.11 1.68 12.86
C THR A 421 -29.12 0.73 13.52
N ARG A 422 -28.28 0.02 12.73
CA ARG A 422 -27.03 -0.56 13.22
C ARG A 422 -25.97 0.54 13.45
N ASN A 423 -26.38 1.68 14.03
CA ASN A 423 -25.49 2.50 14.83
C ASN A 423 -25.14 1.69 16.09
N VAL A 424 -24.36 0.63 15.89
CA VAL A 424 -23.32 0.26 16.85
C VAL A 424 -22.54 1.56 17.02
N PRO A 425 -22.55 2.21 18.19
CA PRO A 425 -21.70 3.37 18.40
C PRO A 425 -20.29 2.99 17.92
N ALA A 426 -19.58 3.90 17.27
CA ALA A 426 -18.22 3.66 16.75
C ALA A 426 -17.21 3.16 17.83
N HIS A 427 -17.67 3.05 19.08
CA HIS A 427 -16.97 2.67 20.28
C HIS A 427 -17.56 1.45 21.00
N GLN A 428 -18.49 0.65 20.45
CA GLN A 428 -19.05 -0.49 21.20
C GLN A 428 -18.05 -1.65 21.43
N HIS A 429 -16.84 -1.58 20.87
CA HIS A 429 -15.74 -2.46 21.27
C HIS A 429 -15.06 -1.96 22.55
N ASN A 430 -15.05 -0.65 22.78
CA ASN A 430 -14.56 -0.05 24.01
C ASN A 430 -15.75 0.21 24.93
N MET A 431 -15.97 -0.67 25.91
CA MET A 431 -16.80 -0.36 27.07
C MET A 431 -16.13 0.74 27.92
N LEU A 432 -16.02 1.96 27.36
CA LEU A 432 -15.57 3.13 28.08
C LEU A 432 -16.79 3.88 28.61
N PRO A 433 -16.83 4.20 29.92
CA PRO A 433 -17.91 4.97 30.52
C PRO A 433 -18.09 6.30 29.79
N ILE A 434 -19.34 6.76 29.69
CA ILE A 434 -19.70 8.02 29.02
C ILE A 434 -18.96 9.21 29.66
N GLU A 435 -18.61 9.13 30.96
CA GLU A 435 -17.81 10.13 31.64
C GLU A 435 -16.40 10.29 31.03
N ALA A 436 -15.77 9.21 30.54
CA ALA A 436 -14.43 9.24 29.94
C ALA A 436 -14.40 10.08 28.64
N LEU A 437 -15.48 10.00 27.85
CA LEU A 437 -15.64 10.76 26.60
C LEU A 437 -15.93 12.24 26.87
N ALA A 438 -16.58 12.56 27.98
CA ALA A 438 -16.81 13.95 28.40
C ALA A 438 -15.50 14.60 28.87
N LEU A 439 -14.66 13.84 29.58
CA LEU A 439 -13.38 14.29 30.14
C LEU A 439 -12.31 14.57 29.08
N SER A 440 -12.34 13.90 27.92
CA SER A 440 -11.36 14.10 26.84
C SER A 440 -11.65 15.30 25.91
N SER A 441 -12.81 15.96 26.08
CA SER A 441 -13.21 17.04 25.19
C SER A 441 -12.39 18.32 25.39
N GLY A 442 -11.39 18.51 24.52
CA GLY A 442 -10.66 19.78 24.35
C GLY A 442 -9.53 20.06 25.33
N ARG A 443 -8.98 19.02 25.99
CA ARG A 443 -7.88 19.15 26.97
C ARG A 443 -6.59 18.50 26.48
N GLY A 444 -5.46 18.96 27.02
CA GLY A 444 -4.13 18.37 26.79
C GLY A 444 -3.98 17.00 27.47
N ILE A 445 -3.03 16.20 27.01
CA ILE A 445 -2.88 14.79 27.44
C ILE A 445 -2.51 14.65 28.92
N ASP A 446 -1.68 15.56 29.43
CA ASP A 446 -1.29 15.58 30.84
C ASP A 446 -2.50 15.91 31.74
N GLU A 447 -3.31 16.87 31.30
CA GLU A 447 -4.52 17.30 32.01
C GLU A 447 -5.60 16.20 32.02
N PHE A 448 -5.71 15.46 30.91
CA PHE A 448 -6.60 14.30 30.81
C PHE A 448 -6.13 13.15 31.70
N SER A 449 -4.83 12.82 31.70
CA SER A 449 -4.24 11.75 32.52
C SER A 449 -4.47 12.00 34.01
N ASP A 450 -4.20 13.24 34.47
CA ASP A 450 -4.37 13.64 35.86
C ASP A 450 -5.85 13.62 36.30
N LEU A 451 -6.77 14.05 35.43
CA LEU A 451 -8.21 14.03 35.71
C LEU A 451 -8.77 12.61 35.74
N TRP A 452 -8.32 11.76 34.82
CA TRP A 452 -8.73 10.37 34.75
C TRP A 452 -8.27 9.57 35.98
N GLN A 453 -7.02 9.77 36.42
CA GLN A 453 -6.52 9.17 37.66
C GLN A 453 -7.30 9.64 38.89
N LYS A 454 -7.63 10.94 38.98
CA LYS A 454 -8.45 11.48 40.07
C LYS A 454 -9.86 10.91 40.09
N GLU A 455 -10.48 10.72 38.93
CA GLU A 455 -11.83 10.18 38.83
C GLU A 455 -11.88 8.67 39.18
N ILE A 456 -10.83 7.91 38.81
CA ILE A 456 -10.65 6.52 39.24
C ILE A 456 -10.45 6.43 40.76
N GLN A 457 -9.60 7.29 41.34
CA GLN A 457 -9.44 7.33 42.80
C GLN A 457 -10.72 7.73 43.53
N ARG A 458 -11.54 8.59 42.92
CA ARG A 458 -12.80 9.03 43.50
C ARG A 458 -13.85 7.93 43.48
N SER A 459 -13.98 7.21 42.37
CA SER A 459 -14.91 6.08 42.27
C SER A 459 -14.52 4.90 43.16
N MET A 460 -13.21 4.69 43.39
CA MET A 460 -12.72 3.68 44.33
C MET A 460 -12.91 4.05 45.82
N ASN A 461 -13.19 5.32 46.13
CA ASN A 461 -13.38 5.80 47.51
C ASN A 461 -14.87 6.04 47.87
N ASP A 462 -15.78 5.94 46.91
CA ASP A 462 -17.23 6.13 47.09
C ASP A 462 -18.01 4.78 47.21
N ASP A 463 -17.32 3.66 47.41
CA ASP A 463 -17.89 2.32 47.72
C ASP A 463 -17.80 1.95 49.22
#